data_AF-A0A1W9MWT4-F1
#
_entry.id   AF-A0A1W9MWT4-F1
#
_cell.length_a   1.000
_cell.length_b   1.000
_cell.length_c   1.000
_cell.angle_alpha   90.00
_cell.angle_beta   90.00
_cell.angle_gamma   90.00
#
_symmetry.space_group_name_H-M   'P 1'
#
loop_
_entity.id
_entity.type
_entity.pdbx_description
1 polymer ?
#
loop_
_entity_poly.entity_id
_entity_poly.type
_entity_poly.pdbx_seq_one_letter_code
_entity_poly.pdbx_strand_id
1 'polypeptide(L)'
;MGFPQKMMSKYDKPHPLEEIVLSMAKSGEIVDVSSVSYKLSGGFFVGNQRANKAYRLVAADVLSYMTDQGKLVQHGEWDSKDISKGGPCFSLA
;
A
#
# COMPACT_ATOMS: atom_id res chain seq x y z
N MET A 1 -10.02 10.71 32.67
CA MET A 1 -9.29 9.57 32.09
C MET A 1 -10.06 9.11 30.86
N GLY A 2 -9.65 9.54 29.66
CA GLY A 2 -10.28 9.13 28.40
C GLY A 2 -9.47 8.01 27.77
N PHE A 3 -9.99 6.78 27.77
CA PHE A 3 -9.39 5.67 27.05
C PHE A 3 -9.46 5.94 25.54
N PRO A 4 -8.37 5.73 24.77
CA PRO A 4 -8.42 5.96 23.33
C PRO A 4 -9.40 5.00 22.69
N GLN A 5 -10.26 5.54 21.82
CA GLN A 5 -11.17 4.78 20.97
C GLN A 5 -10.33 3.74 20.21
N LYS A 6 -10.45 2.47 20.63
CA LYS A 6 -9.93 1.33 19.88
C LYS A 6 -10.74 1.31 18.59
N MET A 7 -10.20 1.93 17.54
CA MET A 7 -10.80 1.88 16.21
C MET A 7 -11.00 0.40 15.90
N MET A 8 -12.26 -0.02 15.82
CA MET A 8 -12.60 -1.36 15.34
C MET A 8 -11.95 -1.50 13.98
N SER A 9 -10.95 -2.38 13.89
CA SER A 9 -10.34 -2.81 12.65
C SER A 9 -11.49 -3.20 11.71
N LYS A 10 -11.70 -2.45 10.63
CA LYS A 10 -12.72 -2.76 9.60
C LYS A 10 -12.43 -4.09 8.88
N TYR A 11 -11.38 -4.78 9.27
CA TYR A 11 -10.81 -5.94 8.61
C TYR A 11 -10.65 -7.06 9.66
N ASP A 12 -11.65 -7.94 9.74
CA ASP A 12 -11.62 -9.17 10.56
C ASP A 12 -10.73 -10.26 9.96
N LYS A 13 -10.26 -10.08 8.72
CA LYS A 13 -9.45 -11.04 7.97
C LYS A 13 -8.24 -10.35 7.33
N PRO A 14 -7.08 -11.04 7.26
CA PRO A 14 -5.90 -10.49 6.61
C PRO A 14 -6.19 -10.19 5.14
N HIS A 15 -5.69 -9.05 4.66
CA HIS A 15 -5.81 -8.71 3.25
C HIS A 15 -5.03 -9.75 2.42
N PRO A 16 -5.62 -10.35 1.37
CA PRO A 16 -5.01 -11.46 0.64
C PRO A 16 -3.66 -11.10 -0.02
N LEU A 17 -3.41 -9.81 -0.23
CA LEU A 17 -2.18 -9.28 -0.82
C LEU A 17 -1.17 -8.74 0.20
N GLU A 18 -1.44 -8.91 1.50
CA GLU A 18 -0.55 -8.44 2.57
C GLU A 18 0.84 -9.07 2.47
N GLU A 19 0.92 -10.38 2.15
CA GLU A 19 2.20 -11.09 2.03
C GLU A 19 3.11 -10.51 0.96
N ILE A 20 2.55 -9.98 -0.14
CA ILE A 20 3.34 -9.38 -1.23
C ILE A 20 4.04 -8.12 -0.71
N VAL A 21 3.28 -7.26 -0.02
CA VAL A 21 3.80 -6.01 0.55
C VAL A 21 4.82 -6.30 1.66
N LEU A 22 4.54 -7.28 2.53
CA LEU A 22 5.47 -7.71 3.57
C LEU A 22 6.76 -8.29 2.98
N SER A 23 6.67 -9.09 1.91
CA SER A 23 7.84 -9.62 1.23
C SER A 23 8.69 -8.50 0.63
N MET A 24 8.07 -7.53 -0.03
CA MET A 24 8.78 -6.37 -0.58
C MET A 24 9.51 -5.60 0.53
N ALA A 25 8.82 -5.30 1.62
CA ALA A 25 9.40 -4.57 2.75
C ALA A 25 10.57 -5.33 3.40
N LYS A 26 10.44 -6.66 3.57
CA LYS A 26 11.51 -7.53 4.11
C LYS A 26 12.72 -7.59 3.19
N SER A 27 12.51 -7.54 1.88
CA SER A 27 13.57 -7.50 0.87
C SER A 27 14.26 -6.14 0.76
N GLY A 28 13.80 -5.12 1.50
CA GLY A 28 14.30 -3.75 1.38
C GLY A 28 13.89 -3.07 0.08
N GLU A 29 12.88 -3.61 -0.63
CA GLU A 29 12.29 -2.95 -1.79
C GLU A 29 11.50 -1.72 -1.34
N ILE A 30 11.40 -0.72 -2.22
CA ILE A 30 10.54 0.45 -1.97
C ILE A 30 9.10 -0.02 -1.94
N VAL A 31 8.41 0.27 -0.84
CA VAL A 31 6.98 0.02 -0.71
C VAL A 31 6.25 1.34 -0.98
N ASP A 32 5.80 1.55 -2.20
CA ASP A 32 4.90 2.64 -2.59
C ASP A 32 3.78 2.08 -3.48
N VAL A 33 2.77 2.89 -3.78
CA VAL A 33 1.63 2.45 -4.61
C VAL A 33 2.11 1.98 -5.98
N SER A 34 3.11 2.64 -6.56
CA SER A 34 3.60 2.34 -7.90
C SER A 34 4.34 0.99 -7.95
N SER A 35 5.26 0.76 -7.04
CA SER A 35 6.06 -0.46 -6.93
C SER A 35 5.19 -1.65 -6.53
N VAL A 36 4.27 -1.47 -5.57
CA VAL A 36 3.30 -2.52 -5.21
C VAL A 36 2.41 -2.82 -6.41
N SER A 37 1.88 -1.80 -7.11
CA SER A 37 1.05 -2.05 -8.30
C SER A 37 1.80 -2.77 -9.42
N TYR A 38 3.10 -2.49 -9.59
CA TYR A 38 3.96 -3.17 -10.55
C TYR A 38 4.21 -4.63 -10.16
N LYS A 39 4.44 -4.90 -8.86
CA LYS A 39 4.60 -6.26 -8.36
C LYS A 39 3.31 -7.06 -8.51
N LEU A 40 2.17 -6.44 -8.21
CA LEU A 40 0.84 -7.04 -8.37
C LEU A 40 0.50 -7.33 -9.83
N SER A 41 1.00 -6.52 -10.77
CA SER A 41 0.83 -6.80 -12.20
C SER A 41 1.79 -7.87 -12.74
N GLY A 42 2.63 -8.46 -11.89
CA GLY A 42 3.63 -9.47 -12.26
C GLY A 42 4.87 -8.89 -12.94
N GLY A 43 5.16 -7.59 -12.75
CA GLY A 43 6.30 -6.92 -13.39
C GLY A 43 6.05 -6.54 -14.85
N PHE A 44 4.80 -6.54 -15.30
CA PHE A 44 4.43 -6.09 -16.64
C PHE A 44 3.29 -5.08 -16.56
N PHE A 45 3.54 -3.86 -17.03
CA PHE A 45 2.47 -2.96 -17.42
C PHE A 45 2.18 -3.23 -18.89
N VAL A 46 1.29 -4.18 -19.15
CA VAL A 46 0.68 -4.31 -20.49
C VAL A 46 0.04 -2.95 -20.78
N GLY A 47 0.22 -2.38 -21.97
CA GLY A 47 -0.20 -1.01 -22.35
C GLY A 47 -1.70 -0.67 -22.20
N ASN A 48 -2.46 -1.50 -21.49
CA ASN A 48 -3.80 -1.30 -21.01
C ASN A 48 -3.83 -0.38 -19.77
N GLN A 49 -4.10 0.91 -19.99
CA GLN A 49 -4.24 1.91 -18.93
C GLN A 49 -5.30 1.56 -17.87
N ARG A 50 -6.38 0.83 -18.24
CA ARG A 50 -7.41 0.41 -17.27
C ARG A 50 -6.87 -0.61 -16.28
N ALA A 51 -6.08 -1.58 -16.76
CA ALA A 51 -5.45 -2.57 -15.89
C ALA A 51 -4.47 -1.89 -14.91
N ASN A 52 -3.64 -0.97 -15.40
CA ASN A 52 -2.71 -0.22 -14.55
C ASN A 52 -3.44 0.57 -13.46
N LYS A 53 -4.58 1.19 -13.78
CA LYS A 53 -5.40 1.91 -12.80
C LYS A 53 -5.97 0.96 -11.74
N ALA A 54 -6.45 -0.22 -12.14
CA ALA A 54 -6.96 -1.21 -11.20
C ALA A 54 -5.88 -1.69 -10.23
N TYR A 55 -4.67 -2.02 -10.71
CA TYR A 55 -3.57 -2.43 -9.85
C TYR A 55 -3.14 -1.33 -8.86
N ARG A 56 -3.16 -0.06 -9.27
CA ARG A 56 -2.88 1.07 -8.37
C ARG A 56 -3.94 1.21 -7.28
N LEU A 57 -5.22 1.01 -7.60
CA LEU A 57 -6.29 1.06 -6.60
C LEU A 57 -6.15 -0.08 -5.59
N VAL A 58 -5.86 -1.29 -6.06
CA VAL A 58 -5.62 -2.46 -5.18
C VAL A 58 -4.37 -2.27 -4.32
N ALA A 59 -3.31 -1.70 -4.89
CA ALA A 59 -2.09 -1.35 -4.14
C ALA A 59 -2.38 -0.32 -3.04
N ALA A 60 -3.17 0.72 -3.34
CA ALA A 60 -3.58 1.69 -2.34
C ALA A 60 -4.42 1.06 -1.22
N ASP A 61 -5.37 0.19 -1.56
CA ASP A 61 -6.24 -0.49 -0.59
C ASP A 61 -5.43 -1.35 0.40
N VAL A 62 -4.50 -2.19 -0.09
CA VAL A 62 -3.66 -3.01 0.79
C VAL A 62 -2.74 -2.16 1.66
N LEU A 63 -2.17 -1.08 1.12
CA LEU A 63 -1.29 -0.19 1.88
C LEU A 63 -2.06 0.54 2.97
N SER A 64 -3.24 1.09 2.64
CA SER A 64 -4.14 1.70 3.63
C SER A 64 -4.55 0.72 4.71
N TYR A 65 -4.93 -0.51 4.34
CA TYR A 65 -5.23 -1.57 5.31
C TYR A 65 -4.04 -1.84 6.25
N MET A 66 -2.83 -1.98 5.71
CA MET A 66 -1.64 -2.27 6.53
C MET A 66 -1.23 -1.09 7.41
N THR A 67 -1.42 0.14 6.96
CA THR A 67 -1.24 1.35 7.77
C THR A 67 -2.29 1.44 8.88
N ASP A 68 -3.56 1.14 8.60
CA ASP A 68 -4.63 1.10 9.61
C ASP A 68 -4.38 0.01 10.67
N GLN A 69 -3.74 -1.10 10.29
CA GLN A 69 -3.30 -2.14 11.24
C GLN A 69 -2.05 -1.76 12.02
N GLY A 70 -1.41 -0.61 11.73
CA GLY A 70 -0.15 -0.21 12.34
C GLY A 70 1.04 -1.10 11.94
N LYS A 71 0.94 -1.84 10.83
CA LYS A 71 2.04 -2.68 10.30
C LYS A 71 2.99 -1.89 9.39
N LEU A 72 2.50 -0.81 8.79
CA LEU A 72 3.29 0.08 7.96
C LEU A 72 3.24 1.52 8.49
N VAL A 73 4.38 2.19 8.45
CA VAL A 73 4.50 3.63 8.67
C VAL A 73 4.62 4.32 7.32
N GLN A 74 3.75 5.30 7.09
CA GLN A 74 3.83 6.15 5.91
C GLN A 74 4.90 7.23 6.12
N HIS A 75 5.92 7.24 5.26
CA HIS A 75 6.94 8.27 5.18
C HIS A 75 6.63 9.22 4.02
N GLY A 76 6.21 10.44 4.37
CA GLY A 76 5.89 11.50 3.42
C GLY A 76 4.39 11.74 3.27
N GLU A 77 4.02 13.00 3.00
CA GLU A 77 2.64 13.37 2.71
C GLU A 77 2.19 12.79 1.37
N TRP A 78 0.91 12.39 1.31
CA TRP A 78 0.25 12.06 0.05
C TRP A 78 0.06 13.35 -0.75
N ASP A 79 1.04 13.72 -1.58
CA ASP A 79 0.88 14.86 -2.48
C ASP A 79 0.08 14.45 -3.72
N SER A 80 -1.24 14.64 -3.62
CA SER A 80 -2.20 14.42 -4.70
C SER A 80 -1.90 15.20 -5.98
N LYS A 81 -1.06 16.25 -5.93
CA LYS A 81 -0.69 17.07 -7.10
C LYS A 81 0.50 16.50 -7.87
N ASP A 82 1.26 15.57 -7.29
CA ASP A 82 2.50 15.07 -7.87
C ASP A 82 2.47 13.54 -8.05
N ILE A 83 1.51 13.09 -8.87
CA ILE A 83 1.33 11.68 -9.29
C ILE A 83 2.63 11.13 -9.96
N SER A 84 3.52 12.03 -10.40
CA SER A 84 4.80 11.72 -11.02
C SER A 84 5.84 11.11 -10.06
N LYS A 85 5.70 11.33 -8.74
CA LYS A 85 6.67 10.88 -7.73
C LYS A 85 6.39 9.51 -7.13
N GLY A 86 5.40 8.77 -7.64
CA GLY A 86 5.12 7.40 -7.19
C GLY A 86 4.22 7.27 -5.96
N GLY A 87 3.94 8.39 -5.27
CA GLY A 87 3.12 8.46 -4.05
C GLY A 87 3.99 8.46 -2.78
N PRO A 88 3.38 8.44 -1.58
CA PRO A 88 4.12 8.30 -0.34
C PRO A 88 4.75 6.91 -0.23
N CYS A 89 5.93 6.86 0.37
CA CYS A 89 6.63 5.61 0.66
C CYS A 89 6.15 5.06 2.00
N PHE A 90 6.16 3.74 2.13
CA PHE A 90 5.80 3.01 3.34
C PHE A 90 6.99 2.17 3.79
N SER A 91 7.10 1.96 5.09
CA SER A 91 8.10 1.08 5.70
C SER A 91 7.42 0.22 6.76
N LEU A 92 8.04 -0.90 7.14
CA LEU A 92 7.56 -1.69 8.28
C LEU A 92 7.68 -0.87 9.56
N ALA A 93 6.60 -0.88 10.35
CA ALA A 93 6.54 -0.25 11.67
C ALA A 93 7.40 -1.00 12.70
#